data_AF-A0A1X2GGM3-F1
#
_entry.id   AF-A0A1X2GGM3-F1
#
_cell.length_a   1.000
_cell.length_b   1.000
_cell.length_c   1.000
_cell.angle_alpha   90.00
_cell.angle_beta   90.00
_cell.angle_gamma   90.00
#
_symmetry.space_group_name_H-M   'P 1'
#
loop_
_entity.id
_entity.type
_entity.pdbx_description
1 polymer ?
#
loop_
_entity_poly.entity_id
_entity_poly.type
_entity_poly.pdbx_seq_one_letter_code
_entity_poly.pdbx_strand_id
1 'polypeptide(L)'
;MLVENLPVEQLENVIVSQTGQQITVRSFTNPDEVTYNITTTDDGDMQNCTCPDHQNSGTLCKHMFAVNQFLGVPFPPFTPSHSSSSSNLPVTSERSTTTPLQPLFEK
;
A
#
# COMPACT_ATOMS: atom_id res chain seq x y z
N MET A 1 -8.60 -13.42 4.03
CA MET A 1 -7.34 -13.40 4.80
C MET A 1 -7.48 -12.30 5.83
N LEU A 2 -7.61 -12.69 7.11
CA LEU A 2 -7.72 -11.74 8.21
C LEU A 2 -6.35 -11.11 8.41
N VAL A 3 -6.29 -9.78 8.37
CA VAL A 3 -5.11 -9.01 8.77
C VAL A 3 -4.99 -9.21 10.27
N GLU A 4 -4.14 -10.15 10.68
CA GLU A 4 -3.83 -10.35 12.09
C GLU A 4 -3.27 -9.03 12.64
N ASN A 5 -4.00 -8.48 13.61
CA ASN A 5 -3.57 -7.34 14.40
C ASN A 5 -2.32 -7.79 15.17
N LEU A 6 -1.14 -7.43 14.67
CA LEU A 6 0.08 -7.47 15.47
C LEU A 6 -0.18 -6.63 16.74
N PRO A 7 -0.02 -7.19 17.94
CA PRO A 7 -0.23 -6.44 19.17
C PRO A 7 0.74 -5.25 19.19
N VAL A 8 0.25 -4.10 19.65
CA VAL A 8 0.99 -2.83 19.70
C VAL A 8 2.39 -3.03 20.32
N GLU A 9 2.52 -3.91 21.32
CA GLU A 9 3.80 -4.23 21.97
C GLU A 9 4.87 -4.81 21.03
N GLN A 10 4.49 -5.54 19.98
CA GLN A 10 5.43 -6.04 18.96
C GLN A 10 5.97 -4.92 18.09
N LEU A 11 5.13 -3.92 17.86
CA LEU A 11 5.38 -2.88 16.92
C LEU A 11 6.25 -1.79 17.65
N GLU A 12 6.16 -1.63 18.97
CA GLU A 12 7.01 -0.72 19.78
C GLU A 12 8.49 -1.11 19.73
N ASN A 13 8.78 -2.41 19.65
CA ASN A 13 10.14 -2.92 19.48
C ASN A 13 10.73 -2.67 18.09
N VAL A 14 9.91 -2.25 17.12
CA VAL A 14 10.37 -1.99 15.75
C VAL A 14 11.07 -0.64 15.67
N ILE A 15 10.75 0.34 16.52
CA ILE A 15 11.34 1.67 16.44
C ILE A 15 12.50 1.77 17.42
N VAL A 16 13.72 1.93 16.89
CA VAL A 16 14.94 1.99 17.70
C VAL A 16 15.23 3.40 18.18
N SER A 17 15.17 4.37 17.28
CA SER A 17 15.48 5.76 17.57
C SER A 17 14.99 6.69 16.46
N GLN A 18 14.82 7.97 16.81
CA GLN A 18 14.55 9.04 15.87
C GLN A 18 15.53 10.19 16.15
N THR A 19 16.31 10.57 15.14
CA THR A 19 17.30 11.64 15.22
C THR A 19 17.07 12.60 14.05
N GLY A 20 16.46 13.74 14.33
CA GLY A 20 16.12 14.72 13.29
C GLY A 20 15.26 14.11 12.20
N GLN A 21 15.76 14.13 10.95
CA GLN A 21 15.07 13.65 9.76
C GLN A 21 15.24 12.15 9.50
N GLN A 22 15.82 11.40 10.44
CA GLN A 22 16.08 9.97 10.28
C GLN A 22 15.44 9.15 11.43
N ILE A 23 14.71 8.10 11.06
CA ILE A 23 14.09 7.14 11.98
C ILE A 23 14.73 5.78 11.76
N THR A 24 15.35 5.23 12.79
CA THR A 24 15.96 3.89 12.76
C THR A 24 14.93 2.87 13.22
N VAL A 25 14.72 1.83 12.42
CA VAL A 25 13.77 0.75 12.70
C VAL A 25 14.46 -0.61 12.63
N ARG A 26 13.96 -1.59 13.37
CA ARG A 26 14.42 -2.98 13.31
C ARG A 26 13.70 -3.73 12.20
N SER A 27 14.36 -4.75 11.68
CA SER A 27 13.75 -5.73 10.79
C SER A 27 12.68 -6.52 11.53
N PHE A 28 11.55 -6.78 10.87
CA PHE A 28 10.52 -7.69 11.39
C PHE A 28 10.99 -9.15 11.47
N THR A 29 11.97 -9.53 10.64
CA THR A 29 12.44 -10.93 10.54
C THR A 29 13.59 -11.21 11.51
N ASN A 30 14.54 -10.27 11.62
CA ASN A 30 15.75 -10.40 12.44
C ASN A 30 15.98 -9.09 13.22
N PRO A 31 15.19 -8.81 14.26
CA PRO A 31 15.18 -7.50 14.90
C PRO A 31 16.49 -7.15 15.61
N ASP A 32 17.22 -8.13 16.13
CA ASP A 32 18.46 -7.90 16.88
C ASP A 32 19.71 -7.75 16.00
N GLU A 33 19.63 -8.11 14.72
CA GLU A 33 20.77 -8.13 13.79
C GLU A 33 20.65 -7.07 12.69
N VAL A 34 19.42 -6.78 12.25
CA VAL A 34 19.19 -5.94 11.08
C VAL A 34 18.34 -4.73 11.43
N THR A 35 18.86 -3.55 11.12
CA THR A 35 18.14 -2.28 11.20
C THR A 35 18.08 -1.61 9.83
N TYR A 36 17.02 -0.85 9.63
CA TYR A 36 16.79 -0.02 8.45
C TYR A 36 16.56 1.42 8.87
N ASN A 37 16.80 2.34 7.95
CA ASN A 37 16.63 3.76 8.18
C ASN A 37 15.51 4.27 7.29
N ILE A 38 14.63 5.06 7.87
CA ILE A 38 13.61 5.82 7.17
C ILE A 38 14.03 7.29 7.22
N THR A 39 14.14 7.92 6.06
CA THR A 39 14.37 9.36 5.98
C THR A 39 13.05 10.09 5.83
N THR A 40 12.94 11.25 6.46
CA THR A 40 11.79 12.14 6.41
C THR A 40 12.17 13.45 5.72
N THR A 41 11.18 14.14 5.15
CA THR A 41 11.34 15.48 4.57
C THR A 41 11.43 16.54 5.66
N ASP A 42 11.76 17.77 5.29
CA ASP A 42 11.72 18.92 6.21
C ASP A 42 10.30 19.20 6.74
N ASP A 43 9.26 18.84 5.97
CA ASP A 43 7.85 18.91 6.36
C ASP A 43 7.45 17.79 7.35
N GLY A 44 8.34 16.82 7.58
CA GLY A 44 8.11 15.69 8.48
C GLY A 44 7.40 14.50 7.84
N ASP A 45 7.24 14.47 6.52
CA ASP A 45 6.70 13.32 5.80
C ASP A 45 7.77 12.24 5.60
N MET A 46 7.40 10.96 5.67
CA MET A 46 8.33 9.90 5.29
C MET A 46 8.66 9.97 3.80
N GLN A 47 9.95 9.90 3.46
CA GLN A 47 10.42 10.02 2.09
C GLN A 47 10.93 8.70 1.52
N ASN A 48 11.79 8.00 2.26
CA ASN A 48 12.49 6.82 1.76
C ASN A 48 12.81 5.84 2.89
N CYS A 49 12.98 4.56 2.56
CA CYS A 49 13.39 3.52 3.50
C CYS A 49 14.52 2.65 2.93
N THR A 50 15.55 2.34 3.71
CA THR A 50 16.69 1.51 3.26
C THR A 50 16.39 0.00 3.20
N CYS A 51 15.18 -0.44 3.57
CA CYS A 51 14.83 -1.85 3.52
C CYS A 51 14.73 -2.36 2.07
N PRO A 52 15.06 -3.65 1.82
CA PRO A 52 15.02 -4.23 0.47
C PRO A 52 13.65 -4.10 -0.21
N ASP A 53 12.56 -4.25 0.54
CA ASP A 53 11.20 -4.14 -0.01
C ASP A 53 10.95 -2.76 -0.64
N HIS A 54 11.40 -1.70 0.02
CA HIS A 54 11.29 -0.34 -0.51
C HIS A 54 12.29 -0.09 -1.62
N GLN A 55 13.55 -0.49 -1.45
CA GLN A 55 14.59 -0.27 -2.46
C GLN A 55 14.29 -0.98 -3.80
N ASN A 56 13.65 -2.16 -3.75
CA ASN A 56 13.31 -2.91 -4.96
C ASN A 56 12.01 -2.46 -5.61
N SER A 57 11.02 -2.01 -4.82
CA SER A 57 9.70 -1.65 -5.35
C SER A 57 9.50 -0.14 -5.56
N GLY A 58 10.23 0.69 -4.83
CA GLY A 58 9.97 2.13 -4.72
C GLY A 58 8.63 2.47 -4.04
N THR A 59 7.96 1.49 -3.42
CA THR A 59 6.63 1.66 -2.81
C THR A 59 6.67 1.65 -1.28
N LEU A 60 5.55 1.98 -0.63
CA LEU A 60 5.43 1.90 0.82
C LEU A 60 5.78 0.50 1.34
N CYS A 61 6.68 0.43 2.30
CA CYS A 61 7.06 -0.80 2.97
C CYS A 61 6.40 -0.94 4.35
N LYS A 62 6.47 -2.14 4.91
CA LYS A 62 5.93 -2.46 6.25
C LYS A 62 6.54 -1.57 7.35
N HIS A 63 7.80 -1.18 7.19
CA HIS A 63 8.49 -0.33 8.15
C HIS A 63 7.91 1.09 8.19
N MET A 64 7.63 1.69 7.02
CA MET A 64 6.97 2.99 6.95
C MET A 64 5.56 2.93 7.55
N PHE A 65 4.85 1.82 7.32
CA PHE A 65 3.54 1.61 7.93
C PHE A 65 3.59 1.53 9.46
N ALA A 66 4.55 0.79 10.02
CA ALA A 66 4.73 0.75 11.47
C ALA A 66 5.05 2.13 12.05
N VAL A 67 5.94 2.89 11.41
CA VAL A 67 6.27 4.25 11.84
C VAL A 67 5.07 5.19 11.78
N ASN A 68 4.27 5.15 10.72
CA ASN A 68 3.03 5.93 10.65
C ASN A 68 2.05 5.59 11.78
N GLN A 69 1.92 4.29 12.12
CA GLN A 69 1.01 3.86 13.18
C GLN A 69 1.45 4.30 14.58
N PHE A 70 2.76 4.35 14.86
CA PHE A 70 3.24 4.71 16.20
C PHE A 70 3.60 6.16 16.40
N LEU A 71 4.42 6.68 15.50
CA LEU A 71 4.95 8.03 15.62
C LEU A 71 4.00 9.04 14.96
N GLY A 72 2.97 8.56 14.25
CA GLY A 72 2.04 9.43 13.53
C GLY A 72 2.70 10.16 12.37
N VAL A 73 3.88 9.73 11.93
CA VAL A 73 4.62 10.37 10.85
C VAL A 73 3.86 10.11 9.54
N PRO A 74 3.43 11.16 8.83
CA PRO A 74 2.65 10.99 7.62
C PRO A 74 3.44 10.33 6.48
N PHE A 75 2.72 9.61 5.62
CA PHE A 75 3.26 9.14 4.34
C PHE A 75 3.48 10.30 3.39
N PRO A 76 4.41 10.17 2.42
CA PRO A 76 4.60 11.22 1.44
C PRO A 76 3.30 11.44 0.68
N PRO A 77 2.99 12.67 0.25
CA PRO A 77 1.81 12.94 -0.55
C PRO A 77 1.90 12.11 -1.84
N PHE A 78 1.09 11.06 -1.92
CA PHE A 78 0.88 10.36 -3.17
C PHE A 78 0.21 11.37 -4.09
N THR A 79 0.96 11.88 -5.06
CA THR A 79 0.34 12.45 -6.25
C THR A 79 0.02 11.26 -7.13
N PRO A 80 -1.23 10.75 -7.15
CA PRO A 80 -1.56 9.74 -8.11
C PRO A 80 -1.41 10.39 -9.49
N SER A 81 -0.34 10.04 -10.20
CA SER A 81 -0.29 10.20 -11.64
C SER A 81 -1.26 9.19 -12.23
N HIS A 82 -2.55 9.48 -12.12
CA HIS A 82 -3.55 8.92 -13.02
C HIS A 82 -3.26 9.52 -14.38
N SER A 83 -2.28 8.96 -15.09
CA SER A 83 -2.31 9.00 -16.55
C SER A 83 -3.60 8.27 -16.93
N SER A 84 -4.69 9.03 -17.09
CA SER A 84 -5.94 8.54 -17.64
C SER A 84 -5.70 8.19 -19.11
N SER A 85 -4.95 7.13 -19.37
CA SER A 85 -4.98 6.43 -20.64
C SER A 85 -6.31 5.70 -20.68
N SER A 86 -7.36 6.45 -21.00
CA SER A 86 -8.65 5.92 -21.41
C SER A 86 -8.41 5.21 -22.73
N SER A 87 -7.99 3.96 -22.65
CA SER A 87 -8.00 3.05 -23.79
C SER A 87 -9.46 2.82 -24.13
N ASN A 88 -9.97 3.61 -25.08
CA ASN A 88 -11.23 3.37 -25.77
C ASN A 88 -11.12 2.01 -26.49
N LEU A 89 -11.36 0.91 -25.78
CA LEU A 89 -11.69 -0.34 -26.42
C LEU A 89 -13.09 -0.16 -27.04
N PRO A 90 -13.26 -0.36 -28.36
CA PRO A 90 -14.59 -0.36 -28.94
C PRO A 90 -15.37 -1.53 -28.33
N VAL A 91 -16.39 -1.19 -27.54
CA VAL A 91 -17.39 -2.14 -27.08
C VAL A 91 -18.14 -2.64 -28.32
N THR A 92 -17.85 -3.85 -28.78
CA THR A 92 -18.67 -4.53 -29.76
C THR A 92 -20.01 -4.83 -29.09
N SER A 93 -20.99 -4.00 -29.42
CA SER A 93 -22.37 -4.12 -28.98
C SER A 93 -23.03 -5.30 -29.70
N GLU A 94 -22.93 -6.49 -29.12
CA GLU A 94 -23.69 -7.65 -29.58
C GLU A 94 -25.09 -7.59 -28.97
N ARG A 95 -25.94 -6.79 -29.62
CA ARG A 95 -27.39 -6.76 -29.45
C ARG A 95 -27.98 -8.11 -29.82
N SER A 96 -28.10 -9.04 -28.86
CA SER A 96 -28.96 -10.21 -29.03
C SER A 96 -30.42 -9.81 -28.79
N THR A 97 -31.06 -9.53 -29.93
CA THR A 97 -32.48 -9.24 -30.12
C THR A 97 -33.38 -10.24 -29.39
N THR A 98 -34.18 -9.73 -28.46
CA THR A 98 -35.36 -10.42 -27.94
C THR A 98 -36.37 -10.60 -29.07
N THR A 99 -36.79 -11.83 -29.35
CA THR A 99 -37.93 -12.13 -30.22
C THR A 99 -38.92 -12.97 -29.42
N PRO A 100 -40.18 -12.53 -29.23
CA PRO A 100 -41.19 -13.31 -28.53
C PRO A 100 -41.83 -14.31 -29.51
N LEU A 101 -41.81 -15.60 -29.18
CA LEU A 101 -42.64 -16.62 -29.84
C LEU A 101 -43.80 -16.99 -28.92
N GLN A 102 -45.01 -16.90 -29.49
CA GLN A 102 -46.33 -17.00 -28.86
C GLN A 102 -46.63 -18.43 -28.31
N PRO A 103 -47.61 -18.58 -27.40
CA PRO A 103 -48.01 -19.89 -26.89
C PRO A 103 -48.93 -20.61 -27.90
N LEU A 104 -48.57 -21.85 -28.27
CA LEU A 104 -49.48 -22.75 -29.00
C LEU A 104 -50.13 -23.72 -28.00
N PHE A 105 -51.37 -23.43 -27.65
CA PHE A 105 -52.31 -24.37 -27.04
C PHE A 105 -52.89 -25.27 -28.14
N GLU A 106 -52.80 -26.59 -27.98
CA GLU A 106 -53.74 -27.59 -28.52
C GLU A 106 -53.32 -28.97 -27.96
N LYS A 107 -54.15 -29.91 -27.50
CA LYS A 107 -55.57 -30.04 -27.16
C LYS A 107 -55.70 -31.33 -26.33
#